data_AF-A0A087T4Q2-F1
#
_entry.id   AF-A0A087T4Q2-F1
#
_cell.length_a   1.000
_cell.length_b   1.000
_cell.length_c   1.000
_cell.angle_alpha   90.00
_cell.angle_beta   90.00
_cell.angle_gamma   90.00
#
_symmetry.space_group_name_H-M   'P 1'
#
loop_
_entity.id
_entity.type
_entity.pdbx_description
1 polymer ?
#
loop_
_entity_poly.entity_id
_entity_poly.type
_entity_poly.pdbx_seq_one_letter_code
_entity_poly.pdbx_strand_id
1 'polypeptide(L)'
;MAQTLTGLKHLVKLPVGCGEQNMVLFAPNIFILDYLTATGKITEDIKKECLHNMRKGYQRELRYRLAEGSYSAFGMSDGKGSLWLTSFVLKCFGQAKRFMDIDEREMLLSKRWILNK
;
A
#
# COMPACT_ATOMS: atom_id res chain seq x y z
N MET A 1 7.51 24.30 14.13
CA MET A 1 6.57 23.42 13.38
C MET A 1 7.04 23.05 11.96
N ALA A 2 8.08 23.69 11.38
CA ALA A 2 8.56 23.35 10.03
C ALA A 2 9.36 22.04 9.95
N GLN A 3 10.11 21.67 11.00
CA GLN A 3 10.92 20.44 11.02
C GLN A 3 10.11 19.15 10.89
N THR A 4 8.89 19.10 11.43
CA THR A 4 8.05 17.89 11.36
C THR A 4 7.50 17.65 9.96
N LEU A 5 7.19 18.71 9.21
CA LEU A 5 6.72 18.59 7.82
C LEU A 5 7.84 18.15 6.87
N THR A 6 9.06 18.68 7.05
CA THR A 6 10.24 18.23 6.29
C THR A 6 10.55 16.76 6.56
N GLY A 7 10.47 16.32 7.82
CA GLY A 7 10.61 14.90 8.18
C GLY A 7 9.57 14.00 7.52
N LEU A 8 8.31 14.44 7.46
CA LEU A 8 7.23 13.70 6.79
C LEU A 8 7.46 13.58 5.27
N LYS A 9 8.00 14.60 4.62
CA LYS A 9 8.35 14.52 3.19
C LYS A 9 9.37 13.42 2.89
N HIS A 10 10.32 13.16 3.78
CA HIS A 10 11.30 12.07 3.61
C HIS A 10 10.68 10.66 3.67
N LEU A 11 9.46 10.53 4.21
CA LEU A 11 8.73 9.28 4.28
C LEU A 11 7.86 9.04 3.03
N VAL A 12 7.62 10.08 2.22
CA VAL A 12 6.97 9.97 0.90
C VAL A 12 8.01 9.42 -0.06
N LYS A 13 7.97 8.11 -0.30
CA LYS A 13 8.90 7.42 -1.20
C LYS A 13 8.14 6.57 -2.21
N LEU A 14 8.72 6.45 -3.39
CA LEU A 14 8.21 5.56 -4.43
C LEU A 14 8.36 4.09 -3.97
N PRO A 15 7.28 3.30 -3.98
CA PRO A 15 7.35 1.88 -3.66
C PRO A 15 8.17 1.07 -4.68
N VAL A 16 9.14 0.30 -4.18
CA VAL A 16 10.08 -0.51 -4.96
C VAL A 16 10.47 -1.78 -4.17
N GLY A 17 11.18 -2.70 -4.82
CA GLY A 17 11.64 -3.94 -4.19
C GLY A 17 10.66 -5.10 -4.35
N CYS A 18 10.82 -6.13 -3.51
CA CYS A 18 9.92 -7.30 -3.40
C CYS A 18 8.57 -6.91 -2.75
N GLY A 19 7.63 -7.86 -2.61
CA GLY A 19 6.31 -7.59 -2.03
C GLY A 19 6.37 -6.89 -0.66
N GLU A 20 7.17 -7.40 0.29
CA GLU A 20 7.29 -6.75 1.60
C GLU A 20 7.89 -5.34 1.50
N GLN A 21 8.98 -5.18 0.74
CA GLN A 21 9.67 -3.90 0.60
C GLN A 21 8.79 -2.86 -0.08
N ASN A 22 8.02 -3.27 -1.09
CA ASN A 22 7.06 -2.43 -1.77
C ASN A 22 6.00 -1.93 -0.78
N MET A 23 5.46 -2.82 0.06
CA MET A 23 4.45 -2.44 1.05
C MET A 23 4.97 -1.57 2.19
N VAL A 24 6.21 -1.79 2.64
CA VAL A 24 6.89 -0.93 3.63
C VAL A 24 7.01 0.52 3.13
N LEU A 25 7.19 0.72 1.82
CA LEU A 25 7.24 2.06 1.21
C LEU A 25 5.86 2.58 0.81
N PHE A 26 4.91 1.70 0.49
CA PHE A 26 3.53 2.08 0.13
C PHE A 26 2.75 2.63 1.33
N ALA A 27 2.79 1.94 2.47
CA ALA A 27 1.97 2.28 3.63
C ALA A 27 2.18 3.72 4.17
N PRO A 28 3.42 4.25 4.27
CA PRO A 28 3.66 5.64 4.66
C PRO A 28 2.94 6.66 3.79
N ASN A 29 2.84 6.45 2.47
CA ASN A 29 2.16 7.38 1.57
C ASN A 29 0.67 7.54 1.95
N ILE A 30 0.01 6.47 2.41
CA ILE A 30 -1.38 6.53 2.89
C ILE A 30 -1.47 7.33 4.19
N PHE A 31 -0.64 6.99 5.17
CA PHE A 31 -0.75 7.59 6.51
C PHE A 31 -0.34 9.06 6.53
N ILE A 32 0.63 9.46 5.71
CA ILE A 32 1.03 10.86 5.56
C ILE A 32 -0.12 11.64 4.92
N LEU A 33 -0.72 11.10 3.84
CA LEU A 33 -1.84 11.73 3.17
C LEU A 33 -3.03 11.88 4.12
N ASP A 34 -3.34 10.85 4.91
CA ASP A 34 -4.42 10.90 5.90
C ASP A 34 -4.15 11.92 7.00
N TYR A 35 -2.96 11.89 7.60
CA TYR A 35 -2.58 12.81 8.67
C TYR A 35 -2.59 14.28 8.22
N LEU A 36 -1.99 14.58 7.06
CA LEU A 36 -1.95 15.95 6.54
C LEU A 36 -3.34 16.45 6.12
N THR A 37 -4.18 15.56 5.60
CA THR A 37 -5.58 15.89 5.29
C THR A 37 -6.36 16.19 6.57
N ALA A 38 -6.26 15.33 7.59
CA ALA A 38 -6.96 15.50 8.86
C ALA A 38 -6.50 16.74 9.65
N THR A 39 -5.24 17.13 9.52
CA THR A 39 -4.68 18.32 10.19
C THR A 39 -4.79 19.61 9.38
N GLY A 40 -5.36 19.57 8.17
CA GLY A 40 -5.47 20.74 7.29
C GLY A 40 -4.13 21.27 6.77
N LYS A 41 -3.06 20.44 6.81
CA LYS A 41 -1.69 20.81 6.41
C LYS A 41 -1.29 20.24 5.05
N ILE A 42 -2.23 19.64 4.33
CA ILE A 42 -1.99 19.03 3.02
C ILE A 42 -1.76 20.12 1.96
N THR A 43 -0.72 19.93 1.14
CA THR A 43 -0.51 20.73 -0.07
C THR A 43 -0.80 19.89 -1.31
N GLU A 44 -1.18 20.53 -2.41
CA GLU A 44 -1.47 19.82 -3.66
C GLU A 44 -0.26 19.06 -4.21
N ASP A 45 0.96 19.57 -4.01
CA ASP A 45 2.17 18.87 -4.44
C ASP A 45 2.38 17.55 -3.68
N ILE A 46 2.28 17.58 -2.35
CA ILE A 46 2.43 16.38 -1.52
C ILE A 46 1.32 15.37 -1.83
N LYS A 47 0.08 15.86 -2.01
CA LYS A 47 -1.06 15.02 -2.38
C LYS A 47 -0.83 14.31 -3.71
N LYS A 48 -0.41 15.05 -4.75
CA LYS A 48 -0.11 14.48 -6.07
C LYS A 48 1.01 13.45 -6.00
N GLU A 49 2.07 13.74 -5.25
CA GLU A 49 3.21 12.83 -5.07
C GLU A 49 2.80 11.54 -4.35
N CYS A 50 2.06 11.64 -3.23
CA CYS A 50 1.55 10.48 -2.49
C CYS A 50 0.64 9.62 -3.38
N LEU A 51 -0.32 10.23 -4.09
CA LEU A 51 -1.22 9.51 -4.99
C LEU A 51 -0.48 8.85 -6.16
N HIS A 52 0.53 9.50 -6.72
CA HIS A 52 1.38 8.92 -7.75
C HIS A 52 2.10 7.67 -7.23
N ASN A 53 2.74 7.78 -6.07
CA ASN A 53 3.45 6.69 -5.41
C ASN A 53 2.52 5.53 -5.05
N MET A 54 1.34 5.83 -4.50
CA MET A 54 0.33 4.83 -4.17
C MET A 54 -0.14 4.09 -5.42
N ARG A 55 -0.49 4.79 -6.51
CA ARG A 55 -0.90 4.11 -7.75
C ARG A 55 0.17 3.18 -8.30
N LYS A 56 1.44 3.62 -8.31
CA LYS A 56 2.56 2.77 -8.74
C LYS A 56 2.78 1.58 -7.80
N GLY A 57 2.74 1.80 -6.49
CA GLY A 57 2.91 0.75 -5.49
C GLY A 57 1.79 -0.29 -5.52
N TYR A 58 0.54 0.14 -5.71
CA TYR A 58 -0.61 -0.74 -5.90
C TYR A 58 -0.40 -1.65 -7.12
N GLN A 59 -0.13 -1.07 -8.30
CA GLN A 59 0.09 -1.84 -9.53
C GLN A 59 1.29 -2.79 -9.43
N ARG A 60 2.34 -2.39 -8.69
CA ARG A 60 3.50 -3.25 -8.42
C ARG A 60 3.15 -4.39 -7.48
N GLU A 61 2.40 -4.12 -6.42
CA GLU A 61 2.03 -5.13 -5.42
C GLU A 61 1.18 -6.24 -6.02
N LEU A 62 0.28 -5.91 -6.96
CA LEU A 62 -0.52 -6.89 -7.69
C LEU A 62 0.31 -7.97 -8.41
N ARG A 63 1.59 -7.71 -8.71
CA ARG A 63 2.51 -8.69 -9.32
C ARG A 63 2.98 -9.77 -8.35
N TYR A 64 2.87 -9.52 -7.05
CA TYR A 64 3.27 -10.44 -5.98
C TYR A 64 2.09 -11.27 -5.45
N ARG A 65 0.91 -11.12 -6.07
CA ARG A 65 -0.27 -11.91 -5.77
C ARG A 65 -0.21 -13.27 -6.45
N LEU A 66 -0.59 -14.31 -5.71
CA LEU A 66 -0.75 -15.68 -6.18
C LEU A 66 -2.17 -15.92 -6.69
N ALA A 67 -2.39 -16.98 -7.46
CA ALA A 67 -3.67 -17.27 -8.10
C ALA A 67 -4.83 -17.45 -7.09
N GLU A 68 -4.52 -17.98 -5.92
CA GLU A 68 -5.46 -18.18 -4.81
C GLU A 68 -5.79 -16.90 -4.02
N GLY A 69 -5.12 -15.78 -4.30
CA GLY A 69 -5.42 -14.47 -3.71
C GLY A 69 -4.50 -14.03 -2.55
N SER A 70 -3.57 -14.88 -2.10
CA SER A 70 -2.50 -14.47 -1.18
C SER A 70 -1.39 -13.67 -1.84
N TYR A 71 -0.60 -12.98 -1.02
CA TYR A 71 0.63 -12.30 -1.42
C TYR A 71 1.86 -13.00 -0.84
N SER A 72 2.96 -12.96 -1.57
CA SER A 72 4.27 -13.44 -1.13
C SER A 72 5.38 -12.45 -1.49
N ALA A 73 6.59 -12.64 -0.94
CA ALA A 73 7.72 -11.76 -1.21
C ALA A 73 8.05 -11.69 -2.71
N PHE A 74 8.02 -12.85 -3.37
CA PHE A 74 8.47 -13.01 -4.74
C PHE A 74 7.37 -13.47 -5.70
N GLY A 75 6.11 -13.43 -5.27
CA GLY A 75 4.96 -13.85 -6.08
C GLY A 75 5.09 -15.31 -6.52
N MET A 76 4.76 -15.57 -7.79
CA MET A 76 4.80 -16.93 -8.36
C MET A 76 6.19 -17.61 -8.27
N SER A 77 7.27 -16.86 -8.05
CA SER A 77 8.61 -17.42 -7.93
C SER A 77 8.84 -18.22 -6.63
N ASP A 78 8.16 -17.88 -5.54
CA ASP A 78 8.19 -18.65 -4.28
C ASP A 78 6.94 -19.53 -4.09
N GLY A 79 5.83 -19.18 -4.75
CA GLY A 79 4.59 -19.96 -4.83
C GLY A 79 3.88 -20.18 -3.51
N LYS A 80 4.27 -19.47 -2.43
CA LYS A 80 3.71 -19.67 -1.09
C LYS A 80 3.23 -18.37 -0.46
N GLY A 81 1.92 -18.27 -0.26
CA GLY A 81 1.29 -17.12 0.37
C GLY A 81 1.72 -16.89 1.82
N SER A 82 2.08 -15.64 2.14
CA SER A 82 2.37 -15.19 3.49
C SER A 82 1.11 -14.61 4.13
N LEU A 83 0.67 -15.16 5.26
CA LEU A 83 -0.50 -14.65 5.99
C LEU A 83 -0.27 -13.21 6.46
N TRP A 84 0.93 -12.92 6.96
CA TRP A 84 1.28 -11.58 7.43
C TRP A 84 1.24 -10.58 6.29
N LEU A 85 1.90 -10.88 5.16
CA LEU A 85 1.94 -9.97 4.02
C LEU A 85 0.54 -9.78 3.41
N THR A 86 -0.21 -10.86 3.21
CA THR A 86 -1.58 -10.81 2.66
C THR A 86 -2.49 -9.96 3.54
N SER A 87 -2.41 -10.13 4.87
CA SER A 87 -3.21 -9.33 5.81
C SER A 87 -2.79 -7.86 5.80
N PHE A 88 -1.48 -7.59 5.69
CA PHE A 88 -0.94 -6.25 5.62
C PHE A 88 -1.35 -5.52 4.34
N VAL A 89 -1.26 -6.18 3.18
CA VAL A 89 -1.74 -5.68 1.89
C VAL A 89 -3.23 -5.37 1.96
N LEU A 90 -4.06 -6.31 2.43
CA LEU A 90 -5.51 -6.12 2.53
C LEU A 90 -5.86 -4.91 3.41
N LYS A 91 -5.19 -4.75 4.55
CA LYS A 91 -5.36 -3.59 5.43
C LYS A 91 -5.00 -2.28 4.74
N CYS A 92 -3.81 -2.20 4.15
CA CYS A 92 -3.32 -0.99 3.50
C CYS A 92 -4.17 -0.62 2.28
N PHE A 93 -4.59 -1.59 1.46
CA PHE A 93 -5.49 -1.36 0.33
C PHE A 93 -6.85 -0.85 0.80
N GLY A 94 -7.41 -1.44 1.87
CA GLY A 94 -8.65 -0.94 2.48
C GLY A 94 -8.54 0.52 2.94
N GLN A 95 -7.40 0.92 3.52
CA GLN A 95 -7.17 2.32 3.91
C GLN A 95 -6.94 3.23 2.70
N ALA A 96 -6.28 2.75 1.65
CA ALA A 96 -6.03 3.49 0.41
C ALA A 96 -7.32 3.87 -0.35
N LYS A 97 -8.41 3.12 -0.18
CA LYS A 97 -9.72 3.40 -0.81
C LYS A 97 -10.26 4.81 -0.52
N ARG A 98 -9.80 5.46 0.56
CA ARG A 98 -10.18 6.83 0.90
C ARG A 98 -9.61 7.87 -0.08
N PHE A 99 -8.57 7.52 -0.83
CA PHE A 99 -7.79 8.45 -1.64
C PHE A 99 -7.65 8.03 -3.11
N MET A 100 -7.79 6.74 -3.42
CA MET A 100 -7.72 6.22 -4.79
C MET A 100 -8.59 4.98 -4.95
N ASP A 101 -8.92 4.66 -6.21
CA ASP A 101 -9.66 3.45 -6.54
C ASP A 101 -8.79 2.20 -6.35
N ILE A 102 -9.38 1.19 -5.71
CA ILE A 102 -8.81 -0.13 -5.50
C ILE A 102 -9.86 -1.13 -5.95
N ASP A 103 -9.47 -2.14 -6.76
CA ASP A 103 -10.42 -3.13 -7.28
C ASP A 103 -10.92 -4.01 -6.13
N GLU A 104 -12.23 -3.97 -5.88
CA GLU A 104 -12.85 -4.72 -4.79
C GLU A 104 -12.74 -6.24 -4.98
N ARG A 105 -12.65 -6.71 -6.23
CA ARG A 105 -12.47 -8.14 -6.53
C ARG A 105 -11.14 -8.64 -5.98
N GLU A 106 -10.10 -7.82 -6.10
CA GLU A 106 -8.76 -8.12 -5.59
C GLU A 106 -8.78 -8.27 -4.07
N MET A 107 -9.42 -7.31 -3.37
CA MET A 107 -9.58 -7.35 -1.92
C MET A 107 -10.41 -8.56 -1.46
N LEU A 108 -11.48 -8.89 -2.19
CA LEU A 108 -12.36 -10.01 -1.85
C LEU A 108 -11.63 -11.35 -1.95
N LEU A 109 -10.77 -11.53 -2.95
CA LEU A 109 -9.97 -12.75 -3.09
C LEU A 109 -9.03 -12.93 -1.89
N SER A 110 -8.26 -11.90 -1.54
CA SER A 110 -7.36 -11.95 -0.38
C SER A 110 -8.12 -12.14 0.94
N LYS A 111 -9.28 -11.49 1.11
CA LYS A 111 -10.13 -11.69 2.29
C LYS A 111 -10.61 -13.14 2.41
N ARG A 112 -11.09 -13.75 1.32
CA ARG A 112 -11.52 -15.16 1.32
C ARG A 112 -10.36 -16.09 1.64
N TRP A 113 -9.19 -15.85 1.07
CA TRP A 113 -8.00 -16.64 1.36
C TRP A 113 -7.62 -16.61 2.85
N ILE A 114 -7.66 -15.42 3.49
CA ILE A 114 -7.39 -15.28 4.94
C ILE A 114 -8.42 -16.05 5.78
N LEU A 115 -9.70 -15.98 5.42
CA LEU A 115 -10.78 -16.60 6.20
C LEU A 115 -10.85 -18.14 6.06
N ASN A 116 -10.30 -18.68 4.98
CA ASN A 116 -10.26 -20.12 4.72
C ASN A 116 -8.96 -20.78 5.22
N LYS A 117 -8.16 -20.07 6.02
CA LYS A 117 -6.87 -20.54 6.54
C LYS A 117 -6.97 -21.10 7.95
#